data_AF-A0A671VHD6-F1
#
_entry.id   AF-A0A671VHD6-F1
#
_cell.length_a   1.000
_cell.length_b   1.000
_cell.length_c   1.000
_cell.angle_alpha   90.00
_cell.angle_beta   90.00
_cell.angle_gamma   90.00
#
_symmetry.space_group_name_H-M   'P 1'
#
loop_
_entity.id
_entity.type
_entity.pdbx_description
1 polymer ?
#
loop_
_entity_poly.entity_id
_entity_poly.type
_entity_poly.pdbx_seq_one_letter_code
_entity_poly.pdbx_strand_id
1 'polypeptide(L)'
;MKLLLAAIVLFLIVETNAQWYKFPGQAVRGSRDMGRAYRDMREANWKNSDKYFHARGNYDAARRGPGGRWAATVISNGRAAYHLIKDRDRAEIARDQEANRWGRNGGDPNRYRPRGLPSKY
;
A
#
# COMPACT_ATOMS: atom_id res chain seq x y z
N MET A 1 -23.01 -13.40 -33.46
CA MET A 1 -23.18 -12.48 -32.31
C MET A 1 -23.43 -13.16 -30.98
N LYS A 2 -24.41 -14.08 -30.84
CA LYS A 2 -24.77 -14.69 -29.54
C LYS A 2 -23.63 -15.52 -28.88
N LEU A 3 -22.86 -16.28 -29.68
CA LEU A 3 -21.72 -17.07 -29.19
C LEU A 3 -20.53 -16.20 -28.75
N LEU A 4 -20.27 -15.11 -29.46
CA LEU A 4 -19.24 -14.14 -29.10
C LEU A 4 -19.58 -13.44 -27.78
N LEU A 5 -20.85 -13.04 -27.61
CA LEU A 5 -21.35 -12.45 -26.37
C LEU A 5 -21.25 -13.44 -25.20
N ALA A 6 -21.65 -14.70 -25.42
CA ALA A 6 -21.54 -15.76 -24.41
C ALA A 6 -20.08 -16.00 -23.99
N ALA A 7 -19.13 -16.00 -24.94
CA ALA A 7 -17.71 -16.13 -24.64
C ALA A 7 -17.19 -14.97 -23.80
N ILE A 8 -17.51 -13.72 -24.15
CA ILE A 8 -17.13 -12.53 -23.37
C ILE A 8 -17.67 -12.62 -21.95
N VAL A 9 -18.95 -12.97 -21.78
CA VAL A 9 -19.56 -13.14 -20.45
C VAL A 9 -18.85 -14.24 -19.66
N LEU A 10 -18.51 -15.36 -20.28
CA LEU A 10 -17.78 -16.44 -19.61
C LEU A 10 -16.39 -15.99 -19.14
N PHE A 11 -15.65 -15.26 -19.97
CA PHE A 11 -14.34 -14.71 -19.60
C PHE A 11 -14.45 -13.74 -18.41
N LEU A 12 -15.42 -12.85 -18.42
CA LEU A 12 -15.66 -11.91 -17.31
C LEU A 12 -16.02 -12.64 -16.00
N ILE A 13 -16.84 -13.69 -16.07
CA ILE A 13 -17.20 -14.51 -14.90
C ILE A 13 -15.96 -15.24 -14.36
N VAL A 14 -15.13 -15.82 -15.23
CA VAL A 14 -13.90 -16.51 -14.80
C VAL A 14 -12.90 -15.54 -14.16
N GLU A 15 -12.71 -14.35 -14.75
CA GLU A 15 -11.81 -13.33 -14.18
C GLU A 15 -12.28 -12.81 -12.83
N THR A 16 -13.59 -12.52 -12.69
CA THR A 16 -14.16 -12.05 -11.42
C THR A 16 -14.04 -13.09 -10.32
N ASN A 17 -14.31 -14.37 -10.62
CA ASN A 17 -14.09 -15.47 -9.68
C ASN A 17 -12.59 -15.62 -9.31
N ALA A 18 -11.69 -15.56 -10.28
CA ALA A 18 -10.25 -15.67 -10.05
C ALA A 18 -9.70 -14.52 -9.18
N GLN A 19 -10.24 -13.30 -9.33
CA GLN A 19 -9.89 -12.18 -8.45
C GLN A 19 -10.35 -12.41 -7.02
N TRP A 20 -11.57 -12.93 -6.81
CA TRP A 20 -12.11 -13.24 -5.49
C TRP A 20 -11.26 -14.26 -4.72
N TYR A 21 -10.78 -15.33 -5.37
CA TYR A 21 -9.91 -16.32 -4.71
C TYR A 21 -8.52 -15.76 -4.35
N LYS A 22 -7.96 -14.88 -5.19
CA LYS A 22 -6.64 -14.31 -4.95
C LYS A 22 -6.68 -13.20 -3.89
N PHE A 23 -7.78 -12.46 -3.79
CA PHE A 23 -7.89 -11.26 -2.99
C PHE A 23 -7.49 -11.44 -1.51
N PRO A 24 -7.98 -12.44 -0.75
CA PRO A 24 -7.58 -12.62 0.65
C PRO A 24 -6.07 -12.85 0.81
N GLY A 25 -5.48 -13.69 -0.04
CA GLY A 25 -4.04 -13.94 -0.04
C GLY A 25 -3.22 -12.69 -0.38
N GLN A 26 -3.70 -11.86 -1.31
CA GLN A 26 -3.10 -10.57 -1.62
C GLN A 26 -3.19 -9.59 -0.44
N ALA A 27 -4.34 -9.53 0.24
CA ALA A 27 -4.55 -8.69 1.42
C ALA A 27 -3.63 -9.09 2.58
N VAL A 28 -3.53 -10.39 2.89
CA VAL A 28 -2.61 -10.89 3.93
C VAL A 28 -1.16 -10.53 3.61
N ARG A 29 -0.71 -10.73 2.37
CA ARG A 29 0.64 -10.35 1.95
C ARG A 29 0.86 -8.83 2.01
N GLY A 30 -0.11 -8.03 1.55
CA GLY A 30 -0.05 -6.57 1.63
C GLY A 30 0.02 -6.07 3.07
N SER A 31 -0.75 -6.64 3.98
CA SER A 31 -0.66 -6.34 5.42
C SER A 31 0.72 -6.69 6.00
N ARG A 32 1.32 -7.82 5.59
CA ARG A 32 2.70 -8.18 5.99
C ARG A 32 3.73 -7.20 5.45
N ASP A 33 3.55 -6.69 4.23
CA ASP A 33 4.42 -5.66 3.65
C ASP A 33 4.33 -4.34 4.41
N MET A 34 3.12 -3.88 4.75
CA MET A 34 2.90 -2.70 5.59
C MET A 34 3.55 -2.86 6.97
N GLY A 35 3.38 -4.03 7.60
CA GLY A 35 4.00 -4.33 8.89
C GLY A 35 5.53 -4.39 8.83
N ARG A 36 6.11 -4.91 7.74
CA ARG A 36 7.56 -4.88 7.49
C ARG A 36 8.07 -3.46 7.32
N ALA A 37 7.40 -2.62 6.53
CA ALA A 37 7.79 -1.21 6.40
C ALA A 37 7.79 -0.46 7.74
N TYR A 38 6.82 -0.75 8.61
CA TYR A 38 6.81 -0.21 9.97
C TYR A 38 7.99 -0.71 10.82
N ARG A 39 8.30 -2.02 10.78
CA ARG A 39 9.43 -2.58 11.53
C ARG A 39 10.76 -2.00 11.04
N ASP A 40 10.97 -1.94 9.74
CA ASP A 40 12.19 -1.39 9.15
C ASP A 40 12.35 0.10 9.48
N MET A 41 11.26 0.88 9.48
CA MET A 41 11.28 2.28 9.92
C MET A 41 11.74 2.42 11.37
N ARG A 42 11.25 1.54 12.25
CA ARG A 42 11.61 1.52 13.68
C ARG A 42 13.06 1.06 13.87
N GLU A 43 13.50 0.06 13.12
CA GLU A 43 14.87 -0.46 13.16
C GLU A 43 15.87 0.56 12.62
N ALA A 44 15.57 1.22 11.51
CA ALA A 44 16.43 2.22 10.89
C ALA A 44 16.64 3.43 11.80
N ASN A 45 15.61 3.81 12.58
CA ASN A 45 15.61 4.97 13.46
C ASN A 45 16.24 6.22 12.81
N TRP A 46 15.91 6.44 11.53
CA TRP A 46 16.62 7.39 10.69
C TRP A 46 15.82 8.67 10.50
N LYS A 47 16.48 9.82 10.67
CA LYS A 47 15.86 11.13 10.55
C LYS A 47 15.26 11.34 9.14
N ASN A 48 14.05 11.89 9.08
CA ASN A 48 13.33 12.21 7.85
C ASN A 48 13.09 11.00 6.91
N SER A 49 13.03 9.78 7.45
CA SER A 49 12.82 8.54 6.66
C SER A 49 11.38 8.03 6.69
N ASP A 50 10.52 8.61 7.50
CA ASP A 50 9.14 8.17 7.71
C ASP A 50 8.34 8.17 6.40
N LYS A 51 8.41 9.24 5.60
CA LYS A 51 7.71 9.32 4.30
C LYS A 51 8.20 8.27 3.31
N TYR A 52 9.48 7.90 3.36
CA TYR A 52 10.03 6.79 2.58
C TYR A 52 9.38 5.46 2.95
N PHE A 53 9.30 5.12 4.24
CA PHE A 53 8.69 3.88 4.68
C PHE A 53 7.17 3.84 4.44
N HIS A 54 6.49 4.98 4.54
CA HIS A 54 5.09 5.14 4.13
C HIS A 54 4.87 4.79 2.66
N ALA A 55 5.68 5.37 1.77
CA ALA A 55 5.63 5.10 0.34
C ALA A 55 6.02 3.64 0.02
N ARG A 56 7.13 3.14 0.59
CA ARG A 56 7.64 1.79 0.33
C ARG A 56 6.67 0.70 0.76
N GLY A 57 6.09 0.81 1.96
CA GLY A 57 5.09 -0.15 2.44
C GLY A 57 3.85 -0.19 1.54
N ASN A 58 3.36 0.97 1.12
CA ASN A 58 2.22 1.07 0.20
C ASN A 58 2.55 0.55 -1.20
N TYR A 59 3.75 0.80 -1.71
CA TYR A 59 4.25 0.31 -2.99
C TYR A 59 4.33 -1.22 -3.01
N ASP A 60 4.98 -1.81 -2.01
CA ASP A 60 5.13 -3.26 -1.88
C ASP A 60 3.76 -3.95 -1.75
N ALA A 61 2.89 -3.41 -0.90
CA ALA A 61 1.55 -3.95 -0.70
C ALA A 61 0.68 -3.84 -1.96
N ALA A 62 0.68 -2.69 -2.65
CA ALA A 62 -0.10 -2.52 -3.88
C ALA A 62 0.35 -3.47 -5.00
N ARG A 63 1.64 -3.80 -5.07
CA ARG A 63 2.20 -4.77 -6.03
C ARG A 63 1.75 -6.22 -5.79
N ARG A 64 1.11 -6.52 -4.65
CA ARG A 64 0.47 -7.82 -4.44
C ARG A 64 -0.82 -7.97 -5.24
N GLY A 65 -1.39 -6.88 -5.76
CA GLY A 65 -2.66 -6.86 -6.49
C GLY A 65 -3.78 -6.16 -5.70
N PRO A 66 -5.04 -6.26 -6.17
CA PRO A 66 -6.18 -5.55 -5.58
C PRO A 66 -6.33 -5.72 -4.06
N GLY A 67 -6.15 -6.94 -3.53
CA GLY A 67 -6.25 -7.18 -2.08
C GLY A 67 -5.14 -6.49 -1.28
N GLY A 68 -3.93 -6.43 -1.83
CA GLY A 68 -2.82 -5.73 -1.18
C GLY A 68 -2.98 -4.21 -1.21
N ARG A 69 -3.49 -3.67 -2.33
CA ARG A 69 -3.89 -2.25 -2.44
C ARG A 69 -4.99 -1.90 -1.44
N TRP A 70 -5.98 -2.78 -1.27
CA TRP A 70 -7.01 -2.63 -0.24
C TRP A 70 -6.43 -2.62 1.17
N ALA A 71 -5.57 -3.59 1.50
CA ALA A 71 -4.92 -3.66 2.81
C ALA A 71 -4.10 -2.39 3.13
N ALA A 72 -3.29 -1.93 2.17
CA ALA A 72 -2.51 -0.70 2.29
C ALA A 72 -3.40 0.53 2.54
N THR A 73 -4.56 0.59 1.89
CA THR A 73 -5.55 1.66 2.06
C THR A 73 -6.14 1.67 3.45
N VAL A 74 -6.64 0.52 3.92
CA VAL A 74 -7.27 0.39 5.24
C VAL A 74 -6.28 0.72 6.35
N ILE A 75 -5.07 0.17 6.28
CA ILE A 75 -4.03 0.39 7.31
C ILE A 75 -3.58 1.86 7.34
N SER A 76 -3.37 2.47 6.17
CA SER A 76 -2.96 3.89 6.08
C SER A 76 -4.04 4.83 6.63
N ASN A 77 -5.31 4.58 6.29
CA ASN A 77 -6.44 5.37 6.78
C ASN A 77 -6.68 5.17 8.28
N GLY A 78 -6.56 3.93 8.78
CA GLY A 78 -6.64 3.64 10.21
C GLY A 78 -5.58 4.38 11.02
N ARG A 79 -4.34 4.43 10.52
CA ARG A 79 -3.27 5.23 11.13
C ARG A 79 -3.58 6.73 11.12
N ALA A 80 -4.11 7.27 10.02
CA ALA A 80 -4.50 8.68 9.95
C ALA A 80 -5.63 9.01 10.93
N ALA A 81 -6.65 8.14 11.06
CA ALA A 81 -7.72 8.30 12.03
C ALA A 81 -7.19 8.28 13.47
N TYR A 82 -6.27 7.36 13.79
CA TYR A 82 -5.60 7.33 15.08
C TYR A 82 -4.84 8.64 15.38
N HIS A 83 -4.12 9.19 14.39
CA HIS A 83 -3.41 10.46 14.55
C HIS A 83 -4.35 11.65 14.76
N LEU A 84 -5.52 11.66 14.11
CA LEU A 84 -6.56 12.66 14.36
C LEU A 84 -7.08 12.58 15.80
N ILE A 85 -7.31 11.38 16.33
CA ILE A 85 -7.72 11.16 17.74
C ILE A 85 -6.64 11.63 18.72
N LYS A 86 -5.37 11.64 18.30
CA LYS A 86 -4.22 12.10 19.08
C LYS A 86 -3.87 13.58 18.86
N ASP A 87 -4.77 14.35 18.24
CA ASP A 87 -4.58 15.78 17.93
C ASP A 87 -3.23 16.10 17.26
N ARG A 88 -2.77 15.19 16.39
CA ARG A 88 -1.58 15.43 15.55
C ARG A 88 -1.86 16.51 14.51
N ASP A 89 -0.80 17.19 14.09
CA ASP A 89 -0.87 18.20 13.04
C ASP A 89 -1.50 17.63 11.75
N ARG A 90 -2.56 18.27 11.28
CA ARG A 90 -3.30 17.87 10.08
C ARG A 90 -2.43 18.00 8.82
N ALA A 91 -1.49 18.94 8.78
CA ALA A 91 -0.57 19.07 7.66
C ALA A 91 0.42 17.89 7.62
N GLU A 92 0.91 17.43 8.77
CA GLU A 92 1.71 16.20 8.88
C GLU A 92 0.93 14.96 8.38
N ILE A 93 -0.32 14.79 8.84
CA ILE A 93 -1.19 13.68 8.39
C ILE A 93 -1.40 13.73 6.87
N ALA A 94 -1.61 14.92 6.31
CA ALA A 94 -1.79 15.10 4.86
C ALA A 94 -0.54 14.70 4.07
N ARG A 95 0.66 15.03 4.56
CA ARG A 95 1.94 14.63 3.96
C ARG A 95 2.15 13.12 4.02
N ASP A 96 1.84 12.48 5.16
CA ASP A 96 1.89 11.01 5.27
C ASP A 96 0.95 10.35 4.26
N GLN A 97 -0.26 10.89 4.11
CA GLN A 97 -1.25 10.39 3.15
C GLN A 97 -0.82 10.59 1.69
N GLU A 98 -0.09 11.67 1.40
CA GLU A 98 0.50 11.90 0.07
C GLU A 98 1.56 10.83 -0.24
N ALA A 99 2.49 10.56 0.67
CA ALA A 99 3.49 9.50 0.52
C ALA A 99 2.85 8.11 0.38
N ASN A 100 1.83 7.81 1.19
CA ASN A 100 1.07 6.56 1.10
C ASN A 100 0.43 6.41 -0.30
N ARG A 101 -0.19 7.48 -0.83
CA ARG A 101 -0.80 7.46 -2.17
C ARG A 101 0.24 7.33 -3.27
N TRP A 102 1.36 8.03 -3.19
CA TRP A 102 2.45 7.95 -4.15
C TRP A 102 2.91 6.50 -4.35
N GLY A 103 3.31 5.84 -3.26
CA GLY A 103 3.76 4.45 -3.32
C GLY A 103 2.66 3.50 -3.79
N ARG A 104 1.44 3.63 -3.26
CA ARG A 104 0.30 2.79 -3.64
C ARG A 104 -0.06 2.92 -5.12
N ASN A 105 0.21 4.07 -5.74
CA ASN A 105 0.00 4.33 -7.15
C ASN A 105 1.17 3.91 -8.05
N GLY A 106 2.17 3.21 -7.50
CA GLY A 106 3.33 2.72 -8.25
C GLY A 106 4.46 3.74 -8.41
N GLY A 107 4.38 4.90 -7.75
CA GLY A 107 5.48 5.86 -7.72
C GLY A 107 6.68 5.31 -6.96
N ASP A 108 7.89 5.64 -7.42
CA ASP A 108 9.14 5.19 -6.79
C ASP A 108 9.26 5.73 -5.34
N PRO A 109 9.29 4.86 -4.31
CA PRO A 109 9.46 5.28 -2.92
C PRO A 109 10.72 6.12 -2.69
N ASN A 110 11.77 5.95 -3.51
CA ASN A 110 13.03 6.67 -3.37
C ASN A 110 12.89 8.19 -3.55
N ARG A 111 11.76 8.68 -4.09
CA ARG A 111 11.38 10.10 -4.04
C ARG A 111 11.48 10.69 -2.62
N TYR A 112 11.21 9.90 -1.59
CA TYR A 112 11.28 10.34 -0.18
C TYR A 112 12.50 9.79 0.56
N ARG A 113 13.42 9.09 -0.11
CA ARG A 113 14.56 8.47 0.57
C ARG A 113 15.53 9.55 1.07
N PRO A 114 15.79 9.65 2.39
CA PRO A 114 16.77 10.60 2.88
C PRO A 114 18.18 10.13 2.55
N ARG A 115 19.08 11.10 2.32
CA ARG A 115 20.49 10.83 2.07
C ARG A 115 21.08 10.02 3.23
N GLY A 116 21.82 8.96 2.89
CA GLY A 116 22.49 8.11 3.86
C GLY A 116 21.65 7.00 4.48
N LEU A 117 20.34 6.89 4.17
CA LEU A 117 19.55 5.75 4.64
C LEU A 117 20.18 4.43 4.14
N PRO A 118 20.52 3.48 5.02
CA PRO A 118 21.18 2.24 4.63
C PRO A 118 20.45 1.50 3.51
N SER A 119 21.17 1.02 2.50
CA SER A 119 20.62 0.44 1.27
C SER A 119 19.79 -0.83 1.48
N LYS A 120 19.92 -1.48 2.65
CA LYS A 120 19.09 -2.64 3.02
C LYS A 120 17.60 -2.27 3.20
N TYR A 121 17.31 -0.99 3.40
CA TYR A 121 15.95 -0.45 3.52
C TYR A 121 15.48 0.14 2.21
#